data_AF-D3B9A8-F1
#
_entry.id   AF-D3B9A8-F1
#
_cell.length_a   1.000
_cell.length_b   1.000
_cell.length_c   1.000
_cell.angle_alpha   90.00
_cell.angle_beta   90.00
_cell.angle_gamma   90.00
#
_symmetry.space_group_name_H-M   'P 1'
#
loop_
_entity.id
_entity.type
_entity.pdbx_description
1 polymer ?
#
loop_
_entity_poly.entity_id
_entity_poly.type
_entity_poly.pdbx_seq_one_letter_code
_entity_poly.pdbx_strand_id
1 'polypeptide(L)'
;MIFNSLVLKKLIFQLVSEVSGWNGRVHYRWNDVKVQPCVLAAHNYQTLLKEYLTTANNDGSLSQSNIKMLQAAVRSGGVESFSYLLYYLSIDDAKKHSKLLDSLLIQMSKYGRSELIHYLLKKYGEEKSTWDYYGAMVFAPHSGDLGILQFFVNLENNKSIVNYSRNINTACSNVFDTAASLGRIDMIEYLSENRKQDLGNSDMFEWTIKSGQLDAFHYLLAKHRDLFDPEGGDYLRTALLYQQVEITRLLLQQPECRCPKNLIDLMASYGYLHMVMLLHEVTNTGCTKMAMSKAIEKGYLDTVKYLHSNRTEGFNTQAMDVSVENKHLETLKWIHANRTERCRSNIISHVFKDGRIDLNILKLLVRNRYSFPNEVKDWVTNCYGSKIIDWLNDDSDITKTNSFKNFN
;
A
#
# COMPACT_ATOMS: atom_id res chain seq x y z
N MET A 1 -9.37 -16.65 -34.49
CA MET A 1 -10.29 -16.94 -35.63
C MET A 1 -11.71 -17.34 -35.15
N ILE A 2 -12.25 -16.75 -34.08
CA ILE A 2 -13.59 -17.10 -33.52
C ILE A 2 -14.70 -16.15 -34.02
N PHE A 3 -14.36 -14.97 -34.54
CA PHE A 3 -15.33 -13.89 -34.85
C PHE A 3 -15.80 -13.78 -36.30
N ASN A 4 -15.41 -14.70 -37.20
CA ASN A 4 -15.83 -14.64 -38.61
C ASN A 4 -17.19 -15.31 -38.89
N SER A 5 -17.78 -16.00 -37.91
CA SER A 5 -19.13 -16.54 -38.05
C SER A 5 -20.17 -15.55 -37.52
N LEU A 6 -21.04 -15.08 -38.42
CA LEU A 6 -22.16 -14.18 -38.13
C LEU A 6 -23.12 -14.77 -37.08
N VAL A 7 -23.20 -16.10 -37.03
CA VAL A 7 -24.00 -16.89 -36.09
C VAL A 7 -23.34 -16.95 -34.72
N LEU A 8 -22.02 -17.23 -34.65
CA LEU A 8 -21.28 -17.17 -33.37
C LEU A 8 -21.30 -15.75 -32.78
N LYS A 9 -21.19 -14.71 -33.61
CA LYS A 9 -21.35 -13.31 -33.18
C LYS A 9 -22.68 -13.14 -32.44
N LYS A 10 -23.81 -13.50 -33.08
CA LYS A 10 -25.14 -13.33 -32.47
C LYS A 10 -25.30 -14.12 -31.17
N LEU A 11 -24.83 -15.38 -31.13
CA LEU A 11 -24.98 -16.24 -29.95
C LEU A 11 -24.07 -15.81 -28.79
N ILE A 12 -22.81 -15.46 -29.05
CA ILE A 12 -21.90 -14.96 -28.01
C ILE A 12 -22.40 -13.63 -27.45
N PHE A 13 -22.96 -12.74 -28.29
CA PHE A 13 -23.52 -11.46 -27.82
C PHE A 13 -24.86 -11.58 -27.08
N GLN A 14 -25.55 -12.71 -27.19
CA GLN A 14 -26.72 -13.00 -26.36
C GLN A 14 -26.32 -13.63 -25.01
N LEU A 15 -25.19 -14.35 -24.97
CA LEU A 15 -24.77 -15.12 -23.79
C LEU A 15 -23.76 -14.40 -22.90
N VAL A 16 -22.99 -13.45 -23.42
CA VAL A 16 -22.04 -12.64 -22.64
C VAL A 16 -22.72 -11.33 -22.22
N SER A 17 -23.25 -11.30 -21.00
CA SER A 17 -23.90 -10.10 -20.44
C SER A 17 -22.91 -9.03 -19.99
N GLU A 18 -21.71 -9.44 -19.58
CA GLU A 18 -20.70 -8.55 -19.01
C GLU A 18 -19.27 -8.93 -19.46
N VAL A 19 -18.47 -7.92 -19.77
CA VAL A 19 -17.06 -8.03 -20.15
C VAL A 19 -16.21 -7.34 -19.10
N SER A 20 -15.21 -8.04 -18.58
CA SER A 20 -14.27 -7.46 -17.62
C SER A 20 -13.50 -6.30 -18.23
N GLY A 21 -13.34 -5.21 -17.47
CA GLY A 21 -12.49 -4.09 -17.84
C GLY A 21 -11.02 -4.50 -17.91
N TRP A 22 -10.19 -3.66 -18.54
CA TRP A 22 -8.77 -3.95 -18.78
C TRP A 22 -7.93 -4.15 -17.50
N ASN A 23 -8.43 -3.67 -16.35
CA ASN A 23 -7.80 -3.84 -15.03
C ASN A 23 -8.50 -4.87 -14.13
N GLY A 24 -9.57 -5.53 -14.62
CA GLY A 24 -10.34 -6.54 -13.89
C GLY A 24 -11.24 -6.02 -12.77
N ARG A 25 -11.37 -4.70 -12.57
CA ARG A 25 -12.14 -4.12 -11.45
C ARG A 25 -13.57 -3.69 -11.81
N VAL A 26 -13.83 -3.48 -13.10
CA VAL A 26 -15.10 -2.97 -13.62
C VAL A 26 -15.62 -3.95 -14.65
N HIS A 27 -16.94 -4.10 -14.76
CA HIS A 27 -17.58 -4.92 -15.78
C HIS A 27 -18.41 -4.01 -16.69
N TYR A 28 -18.39 -4.28 -17.98
CA TYR A 28 -19.07 -3.48 -19.00
C TYR A 28 -20.09 -4.35 -19.74
N ARG A 29 -21.25 -3.79 -20.05
CA ARG A 29 -22.14 -4.43 -21.04
C ARG A 29 -21.48 -4.29 -22.41
N TRP A 30 -21.79 -5.22 -23.33
CA TRP A 30 -21.19 -5.22 -24.66
C TRP A 30 -21.34 -3.87 -25.41
N ASN A 31 -22.49 -3.20 -25.27
CA ASN A 31 -22.72 -1.91 -25.91
C ASN A 31 -21.78 -0.81 -25.37
N ASP A 32 -21.37 -0.91 -24.10
CA ASP A 32 -20.46 0.04 -23.47
C ASP A 32 -19.00 -0.26 -23.86
N VAL A 33 -18.66 -1.53 -24.16
CA VAL A 33 -17.30 -1.94 -24.57
C VAL A 33 -16.84 -1.21 -25.84
N LYS A 34 -17.74 -0.95 -26.79
CA LYS A 34 -17.41 -0.34 -28.10
C LYS A 34 -16.84 1.07 -27.98
N VAL A 35 -17.13 1.78 -26.90
CA VAL A 35 -16.63 3.14 -26.65
C VAL A 35 -15.46 3.18 -25.66
N GLN A 36 -14.96 2.02 -25.24
CA GLN A 36 -13.89 1.89 -24.25
C GLN A 36 -12.60 1.38 -24.91
N PRO A 37 -11.72 2.27 -25.42
CA PRO A 37 -10.57 1.87 -26.22
C PRO A 37 -9.57 0.99 -25.47
N CYS A 38 -9.38 1.20 -24.17
CA CYS A 38 -8.52 0.33 -23.36
C CYS A 38 -9.08 -1.10 -23.23
N VAL A 39 -10.41 -1.25 -23.19
CA VAL A 39 -11.06 -2.57 -23.14
C VAL A 39 -10.96 -3.25 -24.51
N LEU A 40 -11.18 -2.52 -25.60
CA LEU A 40 -10.97 -3.03 -26.96
C LEU A 40 -9.52 -3.49 -27.19
N ALA A 41 -8.55 -2.70 -26.73
CA ALA A 41 -7.14 -3.05 -26.78
C ALA A 41 -6.82 -4.27 -25.92
N ALA A 42 -7.35 -4.34 -24.70
CA ALA A 42 -7.09 -5.45 -23.78
C ALA A 42 -7.69 -6.79 -24.25
N HIS A 43 -8.87 -6.78 -24.86
CA HIS A 43 -9.50 -8.01 -25.35
C HIS A 43 -9.13 -8.37 -26.78
N ASN A 44 -8.12 -7.68 -27.33
CA ASN A 44 -7.62 -7.91 -28.69
C ASN A 44 -8.70 -7.74 -29.77
N TYR A 45 -9.67 -6.85 -29.54
CA TYR A 45 -10.74 -6.53 -30.51
C TYR A 45 -10.23 -5.55 -31.57
N GLN A 46 -9.21 -5.97 -32.32
CA GLN A 46 -8.44 -5.13 -33.23
C GLN A 46 -9.33 -4.39 -34.26
N THR A 47 -10.33 -5.06 -34.84
CA THR A 47 -11.23 -4.44 -35.82
C THR A 47 -12.05 -3.30 -35.22
N LEU A 48 -12.58 -3.51 -34.01
CA LEU A 48 -13.37 -2.49 -33.29
C LEU A 48 -12.46 -1.35 -32.80
N LEU A 49 -11.23 -1.68 -32.39
CA LEU A 49 -10.24 -0.68 -31.99
C LEU A 49 -9.84 0.23 -33.17
N LYS A 50 -9.66 -0.34 -34.36
CA LYS A 50 -9.42 0.40 -35.60
C LYS A 50 -10.58 1.35 -35.91
N GLU A 51 -11.81 0.84 -35.91
CA GLU A 51 -13.02 1.63 -36.14
C GLU A 51 -13.12 2.79 -35.15
N TYR A 52 -12.96 2.51 -33.85
CA TYR A 52 -12.96 3.53 -32.80
C TYR A 52 -11.92 4.62 -33.06
N LEU A 53 -10.66 4.25 -33.31
CA LEU A 53 -9.58 5.22 -33.51
C LEU A 53 -9.76 6.09 -34.76
N THR A 54 -10.36 5.54 -35.83
CA THR A 54 -10.69 6.32 -37.02
C THR A 54 -11.83 7.31 -36.80
N THR A 55 -12.83 6.96 -36.00
CA THR A 55 -13.99 7.83 -35.72
C THR A 55 -13.72 8.89 -34.66
N ALA A 56 -12.79 8.64 -33.74
CA ALA A 56 -12.55 9.48 -32.58
C ALA A 56 -11.74 10.78 -32.86
N ASN A 57 -11.33 11.05 -34.12
CA ASN A 57 -10.41 12.15 -34.47
C ASN A 57 -9.16 12.21 -33.55
N ASN A 58 -8.70 11.06 -33.11
CA ASN A 58 -7.54 10.96 -32.24
C ASN A 58 -6.28 11.22 -33.08
N ASP A 59 -5.41 12.10 -32.58
CA ASP A 59 -4.27 12.68 -33.32
C ASP A 59 -3.08 11.72 -33.47
N GLY A 60 -3.19 10.49 -32.96
CA GLY A 60 -2.11 9.51 -32.95
C GLY A 60 -0.93 9.92 -32.06
N SER A 61 -1.08 10.96 -31.23
CA SER A 61 -0.01 11.44 -30.35
C SER A 61 0.26 10.48 -29.20
N LEU A 62 1.44 10.59 -28.59
CA LEU A 62 1.78 9.89 -27.34
C LEU A 62 1.12 10.54 -26.11
N SER A 63 -0.18 10.84 -26.21
CA SER A 63 -0.98 11.33 -25.08
C SER A 63 -1.08 10.26 -23.98
N GLN A 64 -1.34 10.68 -22.75
CA GLN A 64 -1.52 9.76 -21.61
C GLN A 64 -2.63 8.73 -21.86
N SER A 65 -3.67 9.09 -22.62
CA SER A 65 -4.77 8.18 -22.99
C SER A 65 -4.29 7.08 -23.93
N ASN A 66 -3.53 7.44 -24.96
CA ASN A 66 -2.99 6.51 -25.95
C ASN A 66 -1.94 5.57 -25.33
N ILE A 67 -1.09 6.08 -24.44
CA ILE A 67 -0.15 5.24 -23.69
C ILE A 67 -0.90 4.23 -22.81
N LYS A 68 -1.97 4.64 -22.11
CA LYS A 68 -2.80 3.70 -21.32
C LYS A 68 -3.42 2.60 -22.17
N MET A 69 -3.84 2.93 -23.39
CA MET A 69 -4.38 1.95 -24.35
C MET A 69 -3.34 0.91 -24.77
N LEU A 70 -2.11 1.36 -25.07
CA LEU A 70 -0.97 0.49 -25.36
C LEU A 70 -0.62 -0.41 -24.17
N GLN A 71 -0.59 0.15 -22.95
CA GLN A 71 -0.35 -0.58 -21.71
C GLN A 71 -1.47 -1.60 -21.42
N ALA A 72 -2.72 -1.33 -21.80
CA ALA A 72 -3.83 -2.26 -21.66
C ALA A 72 -3.67 -3.47 -22.61
N ALA A 73 -3.21 -3.26 -23.84
CA ALA A 73 -2.85 -4.34 -24.77
C ALA A 73 -1.69 -5.19 -24.22
N VAL A 74 -0.66 -4.55 -23.64
CA VAL A 74 0.44 -5.27 -22.97
C VAL A 74 -0.06 -6.08 -21.79
N ARG A 75 -0.83 -5.48 -20.88
CA ARG A 75 -1.31 -6.16 -19.67
C ARG A 75 -2.10 -7.42 -19.98
N SER A 76 -2.86 -7.43 -21.06
CA SER A 76 -3.71 -8.56 -21.48
C SER A 76 -3.02 -9.57 -22.39
N GLY A 77 -1.98 -9.17 -23.13
CA GLY A 77 -1.30 -10.03 -24.09
C GLY A 77 -1.88 -9.98 -25.51
N GLY A 78 -2.69 -8.97 -25.86
CA GLY A 78 -3.26 -8.84 -27.20
C GLY A 78 -2.25 -8.40 -28.26
N VAL A 79 -1.63 -9.35 -28.98
CA VAL A 79 -0.56 -9.11 -29.97
C VAL A 79 -1.03 -8.25 -31.15
N GLU A 80 -2.21 -8.50 -31.69
CA GLU A 80 -2.75 -7.81 -32.85
C GLU A 80 -3.16 -6.37 -32.51
N SER A 81 -3.75 -6.16 -31.34
CA SER A 81 -4.03 -4.81 -30.82
C SER A 81 -2.73 -4.08 -30.47
N PHE A 82 -1.75 -4.74 -29.85
CA PHE A 82 -0.46 -4.14 -29.52
C PHE A 82 0.32 -3.70 -30.78
N SER A 83 0.47 -4.60 -31.76
CA SER A 83 1.16 -4.32 -33.02
C SER A 83 0.50 -3.17 -33.79
N TYR A 84 -0.82 -3.15 -33.84
CA TYR A 84 -1.57 -2.06 -34.46
C TYR A 84 -1.38 -0.73 -33.73
N LEU A 85 -1.38 -0.73 -32.39
CA LEU A 85 -1.19 0.50 -31.62
C LEU A 85 0.22 1.06 -31.76
N LEU A 86 1.26 0.23 -31.89
CA LEU A 86 2.61 0.71 -32.19
C LEU A 86 2.65 1.47 -33.52
N TYR A 87 2.01 0.90 -34.55
CA TYR A 87 1.91 1.55 -35.86
C TYR A 87 1.08 2.83 -35.80
N TYR A 88 -0.10 2.78 -35.19
CA TYR A 88 -0.99 3.94 -35.07
C TYR A 88 -0.35 5.13 -34.34
N LEU A 89 0.47 4.85 -33.33
CA LEU A 89 1.18 5.86 -32.54
C LEU A 89 2.54 6.27 -33.14
N SER A 90 2.86 5.80 -34.36
CA SER A 90 4.13 6.10 -35.05
C SER A 90 5.38 5.78 -34.20
N ILE A 91 5.32 4.68 -33.45
CA ILE A 91 6.44 4.19 -32.64
C ILE A 91 7.31 3.32 -33.55
N ASP A 92 7.99 3.94 -34.52
CA ASP A 92 8.85 3.22 -35.46
C ASP A 92 10.34 3.42 -35.14
N ASP A 93 10.74 4.64 -34.76
CA ASP A 93 12.12 4.93 -34.33
C ASP A 93 12.35 4.47 -32.88
N ALA A 94 13.16 3.41 -32.73
CA ALA A 94 13.49 2.84 -31.44
C ALA A 94 14.35 3.76 -30.55
N LYS A 95 15.18 4.63 -31.13
CA LYS A 95 16.03 5.57 -30.38
C LYS A 95 15.21 6.71 -29.79
N LYS A 96 14.30 7.27 -30.58
CA LYS A 96 13.37 8.33 -30.13
C LYS A 96 12.48 7.86 -28.99
N HIS A 97 11.99 6.62 -29.05
CA HIS A 97 11.05 6.05 -28.08
C HIS A 97 11.69 5.09 -27.07
N SER A 98 13.02 5.12 -26.93
CA SER A 98 13.81 4.16 -26.14
C SER A 98 13.25 3.92 -24.74
N LYS A 99 12.96 5.00 -23.98
CA LYS A 99 12.41 4.90 -22.61
C LYS A 99 11.01 4.26 -22.57
N LEU A 100 10.16 4.55 -23.56
CA LEU A 100 8.82 3.96 -23.66
C LEU A 100 8.95 2.46 -23.96
N LEU A 101 9.84 2.08 -24.88
CA LEU A 101 10.08 0.67 -25.22
C LEU A 101 10.63 -0.12 -24.02
N ASP A 102 11.56 0.43 -23.25
CA ASP A 102 12.06 -0.19 -22.01
C ASP A 102 10.91 -0.35 -20.99
N SER A 103 10.06 0.67 -20.82
CA SER A 103 8.88 0.59 -19.96
C SER A 103 7.90 -0.50 -20.40
N LEU A 104 7.66 -0.64 -21.70
CA LEU A 104 6.79 -1.69 -22.25
C LEU A 104 7.39 -3.08 -22.04
N LEU A 105 8.70 -3.25 -22.25
CA LEU A 105 9.40 -4.52 -22.01
C LEU A 105 9.28 -4.94 -20.53
N ILE A 106 9.50 -4.01 -19.61
CA ILE A 106 9.34 -4.25 -18.16
C ILE A 106 7.90 -4.68 -17.83
N GLN A 107 6.89 -4.03 -18.42
CA GLN A 107 5.49 -4.42 -18.23
C GLN A 107 5.18 -5.79 -18.82
N MET A 108 5.69 -6.11 -20.00
CA MET A 108 5.52 -7.42 -20.61
C MET A 108 6.14 -8.52 -19.74
N SER A 109 7.33 -8.27 -19.19
CA SER A 109 7.99 -9.16 -18.22
C SER A 109 7.13 -9.34 -16.97
N LYS A 110 6.69 -8.25 -16.35
CA LYS A 110 5.83 -8.26 -15.16
C LYS A 110 4.55 -9.07 -15.34
N TYR A 111 3.92 -8.99 -16.52
CA TYR A 111 2.64 -9.63 -16.81
C TYR A 111 2.77 -11.00 -17.49
N GLY A 112 3.98 -11.52 -17.66
CA GLY A 112 4.18 -12.85 -18.23
C GLY A 112 3.89 -12.93 -19.73
N ARG A 113 4.19 -11.88 -20.51
CA ARG A 113 3.81 -11.77 -21.92
C ARG A 113 4.96 -12.16 -22.85
N SER A 114 5.35 -13.42 -22.81
CA SER A 114 6.47 -13.98 -23.59
C SER A 114 6.33 -13.68 -25.09
N GLU A 115 5.17 -13.88 -25.70
CA GLU A 115 4.94 -13.58 -27.12
C GLU A 115 5.17 -12.11 -27.47
N LEU A 116 4.71 -11.19 -26.61
CA LEU A 116 4.93 -9.76 -26.79
C LEU A 116 6.40 -9.37 -26.62
N ILE A 117 7.11 -10.00 -25.68
CA ILE A 117 8.56 -9.81 -25.50
C ILE A 117 9.29 -10.19 -26.79
N HIS A 118 9.02 -11.38 -27.33
CA HIS A 118 9.65 -11.84 -28.57
C HIS A 118 9.30 -10.95 -29.76
N TYR A 119 8.04 -10.53 -29.88
CA TYR A 119 7.61 -9.60 -30.92
C TYR A 119 8.36 -8.26 -30.83
N LEU A 120 8.45 -7.68 -29.63
CA LEU A 120 9.09 -6.38 -29.41
C LEU A 120 10.58 -6.43 -29.73
N LEU A 121 11.29 -7.44 -29.22
CA LEU A 121 12.72 -7.61 -29.44
C LEU A 121 13.02 -7.95 -30.91
N LYS A 122 12.18 -8.72 -31.58
CA LYS A 122 12.31 -8.98 -33.02
C LYS A 122 12.10 -7.71 -33.85
N LYS A 123 11.14 -6.85 -33.48
CA LYS A 123 10.83 -5.64 -34.24
C LYS A 123 11.90 -4.56 -34.11
N TYR A 124 12.46 -4.36 -32.91
CA TYR A 124 13.34 -3.21 -32.63
C TYR A 124 14.77 -3.61 -32.22
N GLY A 125 15.11 -4.91 -32.20
CA GLY A 125 16.39 -5.42 -31.68
C GLY A 125 17.63 -4.95 -32.44
N GLU A 126 17.51 -4.73 -33.76
CA GLU A 126 18.63 -4.24 -34.58
C GLU A 126 18.87 -2.73 -34.39
N GLU A 127 17.81 -1.95 -34.15
CA GLU A 127 17.90 -0.49 -34.04
C GLU A 127 18.26 0.00 -32.64
N LYS A 128 17.80 -0.71 -31.60
CA LYS A 128 18.05 -0.41 -30.18
C LYS A 128 19.10 -1.37 -29.63
N SER A 129 20.35 -0.92 -29.63
CA SER A 129 21.50 -1.68 -29.12
C SER A 129 21.53 -1.81 -27.59
N THR A 130 20.82 -0.95 -26.85
CA THR A 130 20.81 -0.95 -25.38
C THR A 130 19.38 -1.07 -24.85
N TRP A 131 19.01 -2.28 -24.42
CA TRP A 131 17.76 -2.55 -23.69
C TRP A 131 18.01 -2.67 -22.19
N ASP A 132 17.04 -2.22 -21.40
CA ASP A 132 17.01 -2.45 -19.96
C ASP A 132 16.50 -3.87 -19.61
N TYR A 133 17.28 -4.90 -19.99
CA TYR A 133 16.92 -6.27 -19.64
C TYR A 133 17.04 -6.53 -18.14
N TYR A 134 17.93 -5.82 -17.43
CA TYR A 134 18.02 -5.93 -15.97
C TYR A 134 16.72 -5.44 -15.32
N GLY A 135 16.19 -4.28 -15.73
CA GLY A 135 14.88 -3.82 -15.29
C GLY A 135 13.78 -4.85 -15.60
N ALA A 136 13.76 -5.41 -16.82
CA ALA A 136 12.80 -6.46 -17.15
C ALA A 136 12.97 -7.72 -16.28
N MET A 137 14.20 -8.12 -15.97
CA MET A 137 14.54 -9.24 -15.10
C MET A 137 14.07 -9.01 -13.66
N VAL A 138 14.29 -7.81 -13.09
CA VAL A 138 13.85 -7.45 -11.73
C VAL A 138 12.34 -7.60 -11.56
N PHE A 139 11.56 -7.31 -12.60
CA PHE A 139 10.10 -7.44 -12.56
C PHE A 139 9.57 -8.81 -13.01
N ALA A 140 10.39 -9.65 -13.63
CA ALA A 140 9.99 -10.98 -14.10
C ALA A 140 9.33 -11.86 -13.02
N PRO A 141 9.73 -11.85 -11.74
CA PRO A 141 9.09 -12.67 -10.72
C PRO A 141 7.58 -12.43 -10.53
N HIS A 142 7.08 -11.24 -10.89
CA HIS A 142 5.64 -10.95 -10.85
C HIS A 142 4.81 -11.79 -11.82
N SER A 143 5.43 -12.28 -12.91
CA SER A 143 4.73 -13.13 -13.88
C SER A 143 4.41 -14.51 -13.31
N GLY A 144 5.18 -14.99 -12.33
CA GLY A 144 5.16 -16.39 -11.91
C GLY A 144 5.73 -17.36 -12.96
N ASP A 145 6.31 -16.85 -14.05
CA ASP A 145 6.90 -17.66 -15.12
C ASP A 145 8.43 -17.63 -15.00
N LEU A 146 9.00 -18.74 -14.51
CA LEU A 146 10.45 -18.92 -14.41
C LEU A 146 11.15 -18.83 -15.78
N GLY A 147 10.48 -19.22 -16.86
CA GLY A 147 11.04 -19.15 -18.22
C GLY A 147 11.33 -17.72 -18.67
N ILE A 148 10.49 -16.76 -18.28
CA ILE A 148 10.74 -15.34 -18.58
C ILE A 148 11.92 -14.81 -17.79
N LEU A 149 12.06 -15.21 -16.51
CA LEU A 149 13.23 -14.85 -15.72
C LEU A 149 14.51 -15.43 -16.32
N GLN A 150 14.49 -16.73 -16.66
CA GLN A 150 15.61 -17.43 -17.33
C GLN A 150 16.00 -16.75 -18.63
N PHE A 151 15.02 -16.36 -19.44
CA PHE A 151 15.24 -15.65 -20.70
C PHE A 151 16.04 -14.36 -20.49
N PHE A 152 15.64 -13.51 -19.54
CA PHE A 152 16.36 -12.24 -19.28
C PHE A 152 17.73 -12.46 -18.62
N VAL A 153 17.88 -13.46 -17.74
CA VAL A 153 19.20 -13.84 -17.19
C VAL A 153 20.17 -14.25 -18.30
N ASN A 154 19.72 -15.05 -19.26
CA ASN A 154 20.54 -15.47 -20.40
C ASN A 154 20.92 -14.29 -21.31
N LEU A 155 19.98 -13.38 -21.57
CA LEU A 155 20.27 -12.17 -22.35
C LEU A 155 21.31 -11.28 -21.68
N GLU A 156 21.25 -11.11 -20.36
CA GLU A 156 22.21 -10.31 -19.61
C GLU A 156 23.59 -10.96 -19.53
N ASN A 157 23.65 -12.28 -19.32
CA ASN A 157 24.94 -13.00 -19.26
C ASN A 157 25.68 -13.04 -20.60
N ASN A 158 24.96 -12.97 -21.72
CA ASN A 158 25.53 -12.94 -23.07
C ASN A 158 26.10 -11.58 -23.48
N LYS A 159 25.85 -10.50 -22.72
CA LYS A 159 26.45 -9.18 -22.97
C LYS A 159 27.85 -9.11 -22.37
N SER A 160 28.84 -9.53 -23.15
CA SER A 160 30.24 -9.16 -22.89
C SER A 160 30.39 -7.62 -22.96
N ILE A 161 30.79 -7.01 -21.83
CA ILE A 161 31.36 -5.65 -21.69
C ILE A 161 30.39 -4.49 -21.36
N VAL A 162 30.39 -4.13 -20.06
CA VAL A 162 30.45 -2.79 -19.42
C VAL A 162 29.66 -1.62 -20.03
N ASN A 163 28.54 -1.24 -19.39
CA ASN A 163 28.30 0.11 -18.84
C ASN A 163 26.87 0.20 -18.30
N TYR A 164 26.67 -0.04 -17.01
CA TYR A 164 25.38 0.20 -16.36
C TYR A 164 25.39 1.52 -15.61
N SER A 165 24.70 2.50 -16.17
CA SER A 165 24.12 3.59 -15.38
C SER A 165 22.97 2.99 -14.57
N ARG A 166 23.20 2.77 -13.27
CA ARG A 166 22.15 2.48 -12.29
C ARG A 166 21.23 3.70 -12.21
N ASN A 167 20.24 3.76 -13.08
CA ASN A 167 19.16 4.74 -12.96
C ASN A 167 17.87 3.98 -12.64
N ILE A 168 17.85 3.34 -11.47
CA ILE A 168 16.72 2.55 -11.00
C ILE A 168 16.04 3.35 -9.89
N ASN A 169 15.08 4.18 -10.29
CA ASN A 169 14.16 4.85 -9.39
C ASN A 169 12.89 3.98 -9.23
N THR A 170 13.06 2.70 -8.84
CA THR A 170 11.97 1.77 -8.52
C THR A 170 12.21 1.08 -7.18
N ALA A 171 11.13 0.84 -6.42
CA ALA A 171 11.14 0.41 -5.03
C ALA A 171 11.84 -0.94 -4.75
N CYS A 172 12.00 -1.82 -5.74
CA CYS A 172 12.90 -2.98 -5.68
C CYS A 172 13.95 -2.78 -6.76
N SER A 173 15.22 -2.66 -6.38
CA SER A 173 16.35 -2.48 -7.30
C SER A 173 17.06 -3.80 -7.61
N ASN A 174 16.67 -4.89 -6.94
CA ASN A 174 17.28 -6.19 -7.00
C ASN A 174 16.25 -7.28 -7.35
N VAL A 175 16.63 -8.21 -8.22
CA VAL A 175 15.75 -9.31 -8.65
C VAL A 175 15.48 -10.31 -7.52
N PHE A 176 16.45 -10.52 -6.63
CA PHE A 176 16.29 -11.36 -5.44
C PHE A 176 15.21 -10.80 -4.50
N ASP A 177 15.22 -9.49 -4.27
CA ASP A 177 14.25 -8.80 -3.43
C ASP A 177 12.82 -8.94 -3.97
N THR A 178 12.65 -8.79 -5.29
CA THR A 178 11.34 -8.99 -5.92
C THR A 178 10.87 -10.45 -5.76
N ALA A 179 11.73 -11.43 -6.02
CA ALA A 179 11.40 -12.84 -5.86
C ALA A 179 11.04 -13.18 -4.40
N ALA A 180 11.82 -12.66 -3.45
CA ALA A 180 11.60 -12.76 -2.01
C ALA A 180 10.26 -12.15 -1.59
N SER A 181 9.93 -10.93 -2.04
CA SER A 181 8.66 -10.27 -1.73
C SER A 181 7.43 -11.04 -2.21
N LEU A 182 7.58 -11.86 -3.26
CA LEU A 182 6.52 -12.68 -3.86
C LEU A 182 6.54 -14.14 -3.38
N GLY A 183 7.49 -14.52 -2.52
CA GLY A 183 7.65 -15.90 -2.04
C GLY A 183 8.05 -16.89 -3.13
N ARG A 184 8.72 -16.45 -4.20
CA ARG A 184 9.16 -17.29 -5.33
C ARG A 184 10.50 -17.97 -5.02
N ILE A 185 10.44 -19.01 -4.19
CA ILE A 185 11.62 -19.77 -3.75
C ILE A 185 12.35 -20.40 -4.95
N ASP A 186 11.60 -20.95 -5.90
CA ASP A 186 12.09 -21.50 -7.17
C ASP A 186 12.97 -20.51 -7.96
N MET A 187 12.55 -19.24 -8.01
CA MET A 187 13.30 -18.18 -8.66
C MET A 187 14.52 -17.76 -7.85
N ILE A 188 14.44 -17.73 -6.52
CA ILE A 188 15.60 -17.44 -5.65
C ILE A 188 16.68 -18.51 -5.81
N GLU A 189 16.30 -19.79 -5.86
CA GLU A 189 17.20 -20.92 -6.11
C GLU A 189 17.91 -20.76 -7.46
N TYR A 190 17.15 -20.55 -8.54
CA TYR A 190 17.71 -20.33 -9.88
C TYR A 190 18.66 -19.13 -9.94
N LEU A 191 18.28 -18.00 -9.32
CA LEU A 191 19.10 -16.79 -9.27
C LEU A 191 20.39 -16.99 -8.46
N SER A 192 20.35 -17.76 -7.37
CA SER A 192 21.52 -18.06 -6.55
C SER A 192 22.61 -18.82 -7.33
N GLU A 193 22.20 -19.63 -8.31
CA GLU A 193 23.12 -20.34 -9.19
C GLU A 193 23.64 -19.47 -10.33
N ASN A 194 22.80 -18.57 -10.88
CA ASN A 194 23.06 -17.90 -12.15
C ASN A 194 23.36 -16.39 -12.05
N ARG A 195 23.16 -15.77 -10.87
CA ARG A 195 23.25 -14.31 -10.64
C ARG A 195 23.88 -13.95 -9.28
N LYS A 196 24.95 -14.66 -8.86
CA LYS A 196 25.63 -14.42 -7.57
C LYS A 196 26.07 -12.97 -7.33
N GLN A 197 26.37 -12.23 -8.39
CA GLN A 197 26.73 -10.81 -8.35
C GLN A 197 25.62 -9.90 -7.81
N ASP A 198 24.34 -10.30 -7.93
CA ASP A 198 23.22 -9.53 -7.39
C ASP A 198 22.91 -9.90 -5.93
N LEU A 199 23.39 -11.05 -5.45
CA LEU A 199 23.05 -11.58 -4.13
C LEU A 199 23.55 -10.68 -2.99
N GLY A 200 24.78 -10.14 -3.12
CA GLY A 200 25.42 -9.37 -2.04
C GLY A 200 24.79 -8.00 -1.74
N ASN A 201 23.95 -7.48 -2.63
CA ASN A 201 23.18 -6.25 -2.41
C ASN A 201 21.68 -6.53 -2.23
N SER A 202 21.31 -7.76 -1.86
CA SER A 202 19.90 -8.13 -1.67
C SER A 202 19.49 -7.94 -0.21
N ASP A 203 18.28 -7.41 -0.04
CA ASP A 203 17.60 -7.24 1.25
C ASP A 203 16.45 -8.25 1.36
N MET A 204 16.66 -9.49 0.89
CA MET A 204 15.62 -10.52 0.80
C MET A 204 14.89 -10.76 2.12
N PHE A 205 15.61 -10.72 3.25
CA PHE A 205 14.99 -10.82 4.58
C PHE A 205 14.03 -9.66 4.86
N GLU A 206 14.42 -8.42 4.56
CA GLU A 206 13.53 -7.27 4.76
C GLU A 206 12.28 -7.38 3.87
N TRP A 207 12.43 -7.79 2.62
CA TRP A 207 11.31 -7.91 1.67
C TRP A 207 10.38 -9.09 1.98
N THR A 208 10.91 -10.23 2.40
CA THR A 208 10.09 -11.36 2.90
C THR A 208 9.32 -10.96 4.15
N ILE A 209 9.94 -10.22 5.08
CA ILE A 209 9.27 -9.68 6.26
C ILE A 209 8.16 -8.73 5.83
N LYS A 210 8.46 -7.64 5.11
CA LYS A 210 7.46 -6.63 4.71
C LYS A 210 6.25 -7.25 4.01
N SER A 211 6.48 -8.26 3.19
CA SER A 211 5.45 -8.93 2.38
C SER A 211 4.78 -10.12 3.08
N GLY A 212 5.25 -10.52 4.26
CA GLY A 212 4.67 -11.63 5.03
C GLY A 212 4.92 -13.02 4.45
N GLN A 213 6.00 -13.19 3.69
CA GLN A 213 6.32 -14.45 3.00
C GLN A 213 7.02 -15.42 3.96
N LEU A 214 6.24 -16.11 4.81
CA LEU A 214 6.74 -16.98 5.86
C LEU A 214 7.61 -18.14 5.34
N ASP A 215 7.17 -18.83 4.28
CA ASP A 215 7.89 -19.96 3.71
C ASP A 215 9.23 -19.52 3.10
N ALA A 216 9.23 -18.38 2.40
CA ALA A 216 10.45 -17.80 1.86
C ALA A 216 11.39 -17.34 2.98
N PHE A 217 10.85 -16.75 4.07
CA PHE A 217 11.65 -16.38 5.23
C PHE A 217 12.34 -17.60 5.88
N HIS A 218 11.61 -18.72 6.04
CA HIS A 218 12.19 -19.98 6.50
C HIS A 218 13.25 -20.53 5.55
N TYR A 219 12.98 -20.52 4.25
CA TYR A 219 13.95 -20.93 3.23
C TYR A 219 15.23 -20.10 3.31
N LEU A 220 15.12 -18.77 3.45
CA LEU A 220 16.27 -17.87 3.57
C LEU A 220 17.07 -18.15 4.84
N LEU A 221 16.43 -18.37 5.99
CA LEU A 221 17.12 -18.78 7.21
C LEU A 221 17.85 -20.12 7.06
N ALA A 222 17.34 -21.04 6.23
CA ALA A 222 17.94 -22.34 6.01
C ALA A 222 19.10 -22.34 5.00
N LYS A 223 19.04 -21.48 3.96
CA LYS A 223 19.97 -21.51 2.81
C LYS A 223 20.85 -20.27 2.66
N HIS A 224 20.43 -19.15 3.23
CA HIS A 224 21.09 -17.84 3.10
C HIS A 224 21.25 -17.16 4.48
N ARG A 225 21.54 -17.95 5.53
CA ARG A 225 21.69 -17.45 6.91
C ARG A 225 22.84 -16.44 7.04
N ASP A 226 23.83 -16.52 6.16
CA ASP A 226 24.94 -15.57 6.05
C ASP A 226 24.50 -14.14 5.70
N LEU A 227 23.35 -14.00 5.04
CA LEU A 227 22.74 -12.69 4.72
C LEU A 227 21.82 -12.19 5.85
N PHE A 228 21.56 -13.00 6.87
CA PHE A 228 20.70 -12.62 7.98
C PHE A 228 21.49 -11.76 8.98
N ASP A 229 21.26 -10.45 8.95
CA ASP A 229 21.85 -9.51 9.90
C ASP A 229 20.80 -8.99 10.91
N PRO A 230 20.56 -9.71 12.03
CA PRO A 230 19.60 -9.30 13.03
C PRO A 230 20.04 -8.06 13.84
N GLU A 231 21.33 -7.70 13.85
CA GLU A 231 21.83 -6.53 14.58
C GLU A 231 21.74 -5.25 13.73
N GLY A 232 21.96 -5.32 12.42
CA GLY A 232 21.86 -4.19 11.49
C GLY A 232 20.50 -4.04 10.79
N GLY A 233 19.74 -5.13 10.59
CA GLY A 233 18.57 -5.16 9.71
C GLY A 233 17.24 -4.65 10.28
N ASP A 234 17.18 -4.23 11.55
CA ASP A 234 15.94 -3.80 12.25
C ASP A 234 14.70 -4.68 11.95
N TYR A 235 14.94 -5.98 11.75
CA TYR A 235 13.95 -6.93 11.21
C TYR A 235 12.75 -7.09 12.13
N LEU A 236 12.98 -7.13 13.44
CA LEU A 236 11.91 -7.24 14.43
C LEU A 236 10.96 -6.04 14.35
N ARG A 237 11.50 -4.82 14.28
CA ARG A 237 10.70 -3.61 14.15
C ARG A 237 9.97 -3.56 12.81
N THR A 238 10.61 -4.00 11.74
CA THR A 238 9.97 -4.09 10.42
C THR A 238 8.80 -5.08 10.45
N ALA A 239 9.00 -6.28 11.01
CA ALA A 239 7.93 -7.27 11.14
C ALA A 239 6.74 -6.73 11.95
N LEU A 240 7.02 -6.00 13.03
CA LEU A 240 6.02 -5.36 13.87
C LEU A 240 5.23 -4.27 13.13
N LEU A 241 5.91 -3.37 12.41
CA LEU A 241 5.26 -2.29 11.65
C LEU A 241 4.41 -2.81 10.48
N TYR A 242 4.83 -3.90 9.86
CA TYR A 242 4.08 -4.58 8.80
C TYR A 242 3.09 -5.63 9.34
N GLN A 243 2.92 -5.73 10.66
CA GLN A 243 1.96 -6.58 11.34
C GLN A 243 2.12 -8.10 11.05
N GLN A 244 3.36 -8.56 10.91
CA GLN A 244 3.70 -9.93 10.52
C GLN A 244 3.86 -10.84 11.74
N VAL A 245 2.75 -11.28 12.32
CA VAL A 245 2.70 -12.01 13.61
C VAL A 245 3.63 -13.22 13.66
N GLU A 246 3.54 -14.12 12.67
CA GLU A 246 4.33 -15.36 12.68
C GLU A 246 5.82 -15.11 12.50
N ILE A 247 6.18 -14.19 11.58
CA ILE A 247 7.58 -13.80 11.39
C ILE A 247 8.11 -13.09 12.64
N THR A 248 7.31 -12.25 13.31
CA THR A 248 7.68 -11.64 14.61
C THR A 248 7.96 -12.71 15.67
N ARG A 249 7.12 -13.75 15.78
CA ARG A 249 7.37 -14.87 16.72
C ARG A 249 8.67 -15.59 16.40
N LEU A 250 8.93 -15.87 15.13
CA LEU A 250 10.18 -16.52 14.70
C LEU A 250 11.40 -15.67 15.01
N LEU A 251 11.33 -14.36 14.75
CA LEU A 251 12.39 -13.42 15.05
C LEU A 251 12.68 -13.39 16.55
N LEU A 252 11.65 -13.30 17.40
CA LEU A 252 11.79 -13.29 18.86
C LEU A 252 12.37 -14.60 19.43
N GLN A 253 12.26 -15.71 18.69
CA GLN A 253 12.85 -17.00 19.07
C GLN A 253 14.33 -17.13 18.64
N GLN A 254 14.86 -16.22 17.81
CA GLN A 254 16.26 -16.30 17.39
C GLN A 254 17.20 -15.96 18.56
N PRO A 255 18.27 -16.74 18.80
CA PRO A 255 19.23 -16.48 19.88
C PRO A 255 19.85 -15.09 19.84
N GLU A 256 20.06 -14.56 18.63
CA GLU A 256 20.69 -13.26 18.37
C GLU A 256 19.68 -12.09 18.48
N CYS A 257 18.38 -12.37 18.63
CA CYS A 257 17.36 -11.33 18.67
C CYS A 257 17.42 -10.54 19.98
N ARG A 258 17.74 -9.25 19.86
CA ARG A 258 17.57 -8.28 20.94
C ARG A 258 16.22 -7.61 20.77
N CYS A 259 15.42 -7.59 21.84
CA CYS A 259 14.13 -6.88 21.87
C CYS A 259 14.31 -5.50 22.52
N PRO A 260 14.25 -4.38 21.76
CA PRO A 260 14.29 -3.04 22.34
C PRO A 260 13.13 -2.79 23.30
N LYS A 261 13.40 -2.09 24.40
CA LYS A 261 12.40 -1.78 25.46
C LYS A 261 11.26 -0.85 25.00
N ASN A 262 11.40 -0.18 23.85
CA ASN A 262 10.42 0.77 23.34
C ASN A 262 9.53 0.20 22.23
N LEU A 263 9.58 -1.11 21.94
CA LEU A 263 8.74 -1.70 20.88
C LEU A 263 7.26 -1.68 21.24
N ILE A 264 6.91 -1.90 22.51
CA ILE A 264 5.52 -1.76 22.97
C ILE A 264 5.06 -0.30 22.85
N ASP A 265 5.92 0.66 23.19
CA ASP A 265 5.62 2.10 23.00
C ASP A 265 5.33 2.40 21.53
N LEU A 266 6.16 1.87 20.64
CA LEU A 266 6.00 2.03 19.20
C LEU A 266 4.67 1.44 18.72
N MET A 267 4.38 0.17 19.05
CA MET A 267 3.14 -0.50 18.63
C MET A 267 1.89 0.17 19.20
N ALA A 268 1.94 0.60 20.45
CA ALA A 268 0.88 1.36 21.07
C ALA A 268 0.65 2.72 20.37
N SER A 269 1.73 3.37 19.95
CA SER A 269 1.65 4.62 19.17
C SER A 269 1.06 4.45 17.77
N TYR A 270 0.99 3.23 17.22
CA TYR A 270 0.29 2.94 15.96
C TYR A 270 -1.11 2.34 16.18
N GLY A 271 -1.48 2.04 17.43
CA GLY A 271 -2.75 1.40 17.74
C GLY A 271 -2.79 -0.08 17.39
N TYR A 272 -1.63 -0.71 17.18
CA TYR A 272 -1.52 -2.13 16.82
C TYR A 272 -1.66 -2.99 18.08
N LEU A 273 -2.88 -3.05 18.64
CA LEU A 273 -3.18 -3.76 19.88
C LEU A 273 -2.73 -5.22 19.85
N HIS A 274 -2.98 -5.95 18.75
CA HIS A 274 -2.55 -7.35 18.61
C HIS A 274 -1.01 -7.50 18.70
N MET A 275 -0.24 -6.53 18.19
CA MET A 275 1.22 -6.52 18.36
C MET A 275 1.67 -6.11 19.76
N VAL A 276 0.93 -5.20 20.42
CA VAL A 276 1.16 -4.88 21.84
C VAL A 276 0.94 -6.11 22.72
N MET A 277 -0.14 -6.86 22.48
CA MET A 277 -0.44 -8.11 23.18
C MET A 277 0.64 -9.16 22.94
N LEU A 278 1.02 -9.37 21.68
CA LEU A 278 2.09 -10.31 21.29
C LEU A 278 3.40 -10.00 22.03
N LEU A 279 3.84 -8.73 22.01
CA LEU A 279 5.08 -8.33 22.67
C LEU A 279 4.98 -8.44 24.19
N HIS A 280 3.81 -8.16 24.78
CA HIS A 280 3.59 -8.32 26.21
C HIS A 280 3.64 -9.79 26.66
N GLU A 281 3.11 -10.71 25.86
CA GLU A 281 3.07 -12.15 26.17
C GLU A 281 4.43 -12.83 25.97
N VAL A 282 5.12 -12.51 24.87
CA VAL A 282 6.33 -13.22 24.45
C VAL A 282 7.60 -12.62 25.05
N THR A 283 7.56 -11.36 25.47
CA THR A 283 8.75 -10.66 25.95
C THR A 283 8.57 -10.16 27.38
N ASN A 284 9.61 -10.29 28.19
CA ASN A 284 9.69 -9.62 29.49
C ASN A 284 10.09 -8.14 29.36
N THR A 285 10.00 -7.57 28.15
CA THR A 285 10.32 -6.16 27.96
C THR A 285 9.21 -5.28 28.56
N GLY A 286 9.63 -4.29 29.34
CA GLY A 286 8.74 -3.25 29.85
C GLY A 286 8.32 -2.29 28.74
N CYS A 287 7.42 -1.37 29.06
CA CYS A 287 7.14 -0.21 28.22
C CYS A 287 7.45 1.06 29.00
N THR A 288 7.24 2.24 28.40
CA THR A 288 7.30 3.51 29.11
C THR A 288 5.94 4.18 29.13
N LYS A 289 5.83 5.32 29.83
CA LYS A 289 4.64 6.19 29.77
C LYS A 289 4.25 6.56 28.33
N MET A 290 5.20 6.51 27.37
CA MET A 290 4.93 6.84 25.97
C MET A 290 3.95 5.88 25.32
N ALA A 291 3.90 4.59 25.71
CA ALA A 291 2.95 3.64 25.15
C ALA A 291 1.50 4.12 25.32
N MET A 292 1.09 4.35 26.58
CA MET A 292 -0.26 4.79 26.87
C MET A 292 -0.47 6.25 26.45
N SER A 293 0.53 7.12 26.62
CA SER A 293 0.41 8.53 26.20
C SER A 293 0.10 8.65 24.71
N LYS A 294 0.85 7.97 23.84
CA LYS A 294 0.62 8.02 22.38
C LYS A 294 -0.66 7.34 21.96
N ALA A 295 -1.06 6.26 22.63
CA ALA A 295 -2.37 5.65 22.41
C ALA A 295 -3.52 6.61 22.75
N ILE A 296 -3.39 7.39 23.83
CA ILE A 296 -4.37 8.42 24.23
C ILE A 296 -4.39 9.57 23.23
N GLU A 297 -3.22 10.14 22.89
CA GLU A 297 -3.09 11.27 21.96
C GLU A 297 -3.75 10.99 20.59
N LYS A 298 -3.75 9.72 20.16
CA LYS A 298 -4.33 9.25 18.88
C LYS A 298 -5.70 8.58 19.01
N GLY A 299 -6.24 8.48 20.23
CA GLY A 299 -7.58 7.96 20.46
C GLY A 299 -7.73 6.44 20.30
N TYR A 300 -6.65 5.66 20.45
CA TYR A 300 -6.67 4.20 20.37
C TYR A 300 -7.21 3.57 21.67
N LEU A 301 -8.51 3.74 21.92
CA LEU A 301 -9.17 3.35 23.16
C LEU A 301 -8.91 1.90 23.59
N ASP A 302 -8.96 0.94 22.67
CA ASP A 302 -8.75 -0.47 23.03
C ASP A 302 -7.32 -0.73 23.48
N THR A 303 -6.34 -0.09 22.84
CA THR A 303 -4.94 -0.09 23.29
C THR A 303 -4.80 0.57 24.67
N VAL A 304 -5.50 1.68 24.92
CA VAL A 304 -5.49 2.36 26.24
C VAL A 304 -6.06 1.44 27.33
N LYS A 305 -7.21 0.80 27.09
CA LYS A 305 -7.82 -0.16 28.02
C LYS A 305 -6.89 -1.33 28.33
N TYR A 306 -6.28 -1.90 27.29
CA TYR A 306 -5.35 -3.00 27.44
C TYR A 306 -4.12 -2.60 28.26
N LEU A 307 -3.47 -1.49 27.91
CA LEU A 307 -2.32 -0.99 28.64
C LEU A 307 -2.69 -0.64 30.09
N HIS A 308 -3.87 -0.06 30.35
CA HIS A 308 -4.30 0.24 31.72
C HIS A 308 -4.47 -1.01 32.58
N SER A 309 -4.99 -2.08 32.00
CA SER A 309 -5.31 -3.30 32.74
C SER A 309 -4.07 -4.17 32.99
N ASN A 310 -3.06 -4.07 32.12
CA ASN A 310 -1.90 -4.98 32.11
C ASN A 310 -0.56 -4.31 32.43
N ARG A 311 -0.51 -2.97 32.54
CA ARG A 311 0.71 -2.19 32.73
C ARG A 311 0.50 -1.09 33.78
N THR A 312 1.58 -0.71 34.48
CA THR A 312 1.53 0.20 35.64
C THR A 312 2.24 1.53 35.40
N GLU A 313 2.90 1.69 34.26
CA GLU A 313 3.73 2.85 33.90
C GLU A 313 2.94 4.17 33.88
N GLY A 314 1.64 4.08 33.55
CA GLY A 314 0.75 5.23 33.41
C GLY A 314 0.98 6.00 32.11
N PHE A 315 0.59 7.28 32.09
CA PHE A 315 0.76 8.15 30.94
C PHE A 315 1.13 9.58 31.37
N ASN A 316 1.57 10.41 30.42
CA ASN A 316 1.86 11.82 30.63
C ASN A 316 0.57 12.63 30.49
N THR A 317 0.21 13.45 31.47
CA THR A 317 -1.06 14.20 31.50
C THR A 317 -1.30 15.07 30.26
N GLN A 318 -0.25 15.59 29.63
CA GLN A 318 -0.33 16.32 28.35
C GLN A 318 -1.01 15.52 27.23
N ALA A 319 -0.97 14.18 27.27
CA ALA A 319 -1.66 13.33 26.32
C ALA A 319 -3.19 13.56 26.32
N MET A 320 -3.78 13.91 27.47
CA MET A 320 -5.20 14.25 27.54
C MET A 320 -5.50 15.58 26.84
N ASP A 321 -4.63 16.58 26.97
CA ASP A 321 -4.78 17.87 26.28
C ASP A 321 -4.79 17.67 24.76
N VAL A 322 -3.81 16.91 24.25
CA VAL A 322 -3.72 16.55 22.83
C VAL A 322 -4.93 15.72 22.39
N SER A 323 -5.40 14.79 23.23
CA SER A 323 -6.60 14.00 22.95
C SER A 323 -7.88 14.86 22.88
N VAL A 324 -7.96 15.96 23.63
CA VAL A 324 -9.03 16.97 23.53
C VAL A 324 -8.91 17.72 22.21
N GLU A 325 -7.72 18.21 21.87
CA GLU A 325 -7.44 18.94 20.63
C GLU A 325 -7.73 18.10 19.37
N ASN A 326 -7.43 16.79 19.43
CA ASN A 326 -7.70 15.81 18.36
C ASN A 326 -9.11 15.20 18.39
N LYS A 327 -9.95 15.65 19.32
CA LYS A 327 -11.36 15.28 19.45
C LYS A 327 -11.65 13.81 19.76
N HIS A 328 -10.79 13.13 20.52
CA HIS A 328 -10.96 11.71 20.86
C HIS A 328 -11.90 11.51 22.07
N LEU A 329 -13.19 11.83 21.89
CA LEU A 329 -14.22 11.85 22.94
C LEU A 329 -14.31 10.54 23.76
N GLU A 330 -14.38 9.38 23.09
CA GLU A 330 -14.57 8.10 23.78
C GLU A 330 -13.35 7.71 24.62
N THR A 331 -12.15 8.07 24.16
CA THR A 331 -10.92 7.89 24.95
C THR A 331 -10.94 8.78 26.19
N LEU A 332 -11.33 10.05 26.06
CA LEU A 332 -11.43 10.98 27.19
C LEU A 332 -12.51 10.58 28.19
N LYS A 333 -13.70 10.14 27.73
CA LYS A 333 -14.77 9.62 28.60
C LYS A 333 -14.25 8.47 29.44
N TRP A 334 -13.57 7.51 28.79
CA TRP A 334 -13.06 6.34 29.47
C TRP A 334 -11.96 6.70 30.48
N ILE A 335 -11.03 7.61 30.14
CA ILE A 335 -9.99 8.07 31.07
C ILE A 335 -10.62 8.74 32.30
N HIS A 336 -11.53 9.70 32.12
CA HIS A 336 -12.17 10.40 33.25
C HIS A 336 -13.00 9.47 34.14
N ALA A 337 -13.53 8.36 33.58
CA ALA A 337 -14.28 7.37 34.34
C ALA A 337 -13.40 6.38 35.12
N ASN A 338 -12.17 6.12 34.67
CA ASN A 338 -11.31 5.05 35.22
C ASN A 338 -10.02 5.56 35.87
N ARG A 339 -9.69 6.85 35.73
CA ARG A 339 -8.43 7.45 36.15
C ARG A 339 -8.62 8.83 36.77
N THR A 340 -7.63 9.27 37.56
CA THR A 340 -7.68 10.54 38.30
C THR A 340 -6.92 11.68 37.63
N GLU A 341 -6.07 11.38 36.64
CA GLU A 341 -5.37 12.39 35.85
C GLU A 341 -6.34 13.33 35.13
N ARG A 342 -5.89 14.57 34.89
CA ARG A 342 -6.70 15.64 34.30
C ARG A 342 -5.91 16.39 33.22
N CYS A 343 -6.65 17.01 32.30
CA CYS A 343 -6.15 18.01 31.36
C CYS A 343 -5.66 19.26 32.11
N ARG A 344 -4.92 20.13 31.42
CA ARG A 344 -4.58 21.47 31.93
C ARG A 344 -5.82 22.31 32.24
N SER A 345 -5.73 23.17 33.25
CA SER A 345 -6.87 23.96 33.77
C SER A 345 -7.48 24.92 32.74
N ASN A 346 -6.69 25.41 31.78
CA ASN A 346 -7.11 26.34 30.73
C ASN A 346 -7.37 25.66 29.37
N ILE A 347 -7.58 24.34 29.33
CA ILE A 347 -7.77 23.59 28.09
C ILE A 347 -8.94 24.13 27.25
N ILE A 348 -10.05 24.52 27.89
CA ILE A 348 -11.23 25.07 27.20
C ILE A 348 -10.87 26.35 26.43
N SER A 349 -10.13 27.28 27.04
CA SER A 349 -9.66 28.50 26.38
C SER A 349 -8.73 28.21 25.20
N HIS A 350 -7.94 27.13 25.26
CA HIS A 350 -7.02 26.79 24.19
C HIS A 350 -7.76 26.23 22.97
N VAL A 351 -8.61 25.22 23.19
CA VAL A 351 -9.37 24.57 22.11
C VAL A 351 -10.36 25.56 21.46
N PHE A 352 -10.81 26.57 22.22
CA PHE A 352 -11.57 27.70 21.72
C PHE A 352 -10.77 28.58 20.75
N LYS A 353 -9.55 29.00 21.12
CA LYS A 353 -8.71 29.87 20.28
C LYS A 353 -8.38 29.24 18.91
N ASP A 354 -8.27 27.93 18.86
CA ASP A 354 -8.02 27.19 17.62
C ASP A 354 -9.26 27.05 16.72
N GLY A 355 -10.44 27.51 17.18
CA GLY A 355 -11.70 27.47 16.43
C GLY A 355 -12.27 26.06 16.23
N ARG A 356 -11.85 25.08 17.04
CA ARG A 356 -12.15 23.64 16.84
C ARG A 356 -12.89 23.02 18.03
N ILE A 357 -13.90 23.69 18.58
CA ILE A 357 -14.68 23.12 19.69
C ILE A 357 -15.64 22.04 19.19
N ASP A 358 -15.46 20.81 19.68
CA ASP A 358 -16.49 19.78 19.66
C ASP A 358 -17.39 19.96 20.89
N LEU A 359 -18.70 20.16 20.68
CA LEU A 359 -19.66 20.40 21.77
C LEU A 359 -19.77 19.23 22.75
N ASN A 360 -19.55 17.99 22.31
CA ASN A 360 -19.57 16.83 23.22
C ASN A 360 -18.34 16.79 24.11
N ILE A 361 -17.19 17.24 23.59
CA ILE A 361 -15.96 17.38 24.38
C ILE A 361 -16.06 18.56 25.33
N LEU A 362 -16.62 19.69 24.89
CA LEU A 362 -16.92 20.80 25.78
C LEU A 362 -17.85 20.36 26.91
N LYS A 363 -18.92 19.61 26.60
CA LYS A 363 -19.82 19.02 27.59
C LYS A 363 -19.07 18.09 28.55
N LEU A 364 -18.20 17.22 28.03
CA LEU A 364 -17.37 16.34 28.86
C LEU A 364 -16.48 17.14 29.83
N LEU A 365 -15.84 18.21 29.36
CA LEU A 365 -14.97 19.05 30.18
C LEU A 365 -15.78 19.87 31.21
N VAL A 366 -16.92 20.45 30.83
CA VAL A 366 -17.79 21.16 31.77
C VAL A 366 -18.24 20.23 32.91
N ARG A 367 -18.67 19.00 32.57
CA ARG A 367 -19.05 17.97 33.55
C ARG A 367 -17.90 17.55 34.48
N ASN A 368 -16.68 17.49 33.96
CA ASN A 368 -15.49 17.20 34.76
C ASN A 368 -14.94 18.42 35.51
N ARG A 369 -15.77 19.47 35.69
CA ARG A 369 -15.51 20.67 36.50
C ARG A 369 -14.30 21.49 36.01
N TYR A 370 -14.02 21.47 34.70
CA TYR A 370 -13.04 22.39 34.12
C TYR A 370 -13.59 23.82 34.08
N SER A 371 -12.72 24.81 34.21
CA SER A 371 -13.10 26.23 34.16
C SER A 371 -13.70 26.57 32.80
N PHE A 372 -14.97 27.00 32.79
CA PHE A 372 -15.69 27.40 31.58
C PHE A 372 -15.66 28.93 31.43
N PRO A 373 -14.79 29.50 30.56
CA PRO A 373 -14.59 30.95 30.49
C PRO A 373 -15.81 31.65 29.89
N ASN A 374 -16.11 32.86 30.39
CA ASN A 374 -17.25 33.67 29.92
C ASN A 374 -17.19 33.93 28.40
N GLU A 375 -16.02 34.20 27.85
CA GLU A 375 -15.84 34.41 26.40
C GLU A 375 -16.34 33.21 25.57
N VAL A 376 -16.07 31.99 26.04
CA VAL A 376 -16.53 30.76 25.37
C VAL A 376 -18.04 30.58 25.58
N LYS A 377 -18.53 30.88 26.78
CA LYS A 377 -19.96 30.82 27.11
C LYS A 377 -20.79 31.75 26.22
N ASP A 378 -20.32 32.99 26.05
CA ASP A 378 -20.98 34.01 25.22
C ASP A 378 -20.97 33.59 23.74
N TRP A 379 -19.82 33.11 23.24
CA TRP A 379 -19.72 32.60 21.88
C TRP A 379 -20.65 31.43 21.60
N VAL A 380 -20.64 30.38 22.45
CA VAL A 380 -21.50 29.20 22.27
C VAL A 380 -22.99 29.61 22.33
N THR A 381 -23.35 30.54 23.22
CA THR A 381 -24.71 31.08 23.33
C THR A 381 -25.14 31.83 22.06
N ASN A 382 -24.25 32.63 21.49
CA ASN A 382 -24.53 33.36 20.24
C ASN A 382 -24.69 32.42 19.03
N CYS A 383 -23.93 31.32 18.97
CA CYS A 383 -23.99 30.38 17.85
C CYS A 383 -25.16 29.38 17.94
N TYR A 384 -25.53 28.94 19.15
CA TYR A 384 -26.48 27.82 19.34
C TYR A 384 -27.70 28.17 20.20
N GLY A 385 -27.85 29.44 20.60
CA GLY A 385 -28.93 29.93 21.46
C GLY A 385 -28.71 29.60 22.94
N SER A 386 -29.47 30.21 23.85
CA SER A 386 -29.29 30.08 25.31
C SER A 386 -29.46 28.67 25.87
N LYS A 387 -30.26 27.82 25.20
CA LYS A 387 -30.53 26.43 25.62
C LYS A 387 -29.30 25.52 25.60
N ILE A 388 -28.24 25.90 24.85
CA ILE A 388 -26.98 25.14 24.83
C ILE A 388 -26.30 25.10 26.20
N ILE A 389 -26.43 26.17 27.00
CA ILE A 389 -25.81 26.25 28.33
C ILE A 389 -26.49 25.27 29.28
N ASP A 390 -27.82 25.16 29.21
CA ASP A 390 -28.58 24.17 29.98
C ASP A 390 -28.17 22.75 29.56
N TRP A 391 -28.01 22.49 28.26
CA TRP A 391 -27.54 21.19 27.79
C TRP A 391 -26.10 20.87 28.19
N LEU A 392 -25.19 21.85 28.21
CA LEU A 392 -23.79 21.64 28.64
C LEU A 392 -23.72 21.29 30.14
N ASN A 393 -24.61 21.86 30.95
CA ASN A 393 -24.68 21.63 32.38
C ASN A 393 -25.58 20.44 32.79
N ASP A 394 -26.41 19.93 31.89
CA ASP A 394 -27.26 18.77 32.15
C ASP A 394 -26.42 17.52 32.43
N ASP A 395 -26.77 16.75 33.46
CA ASP A 395 -26.09 15.54 33.95
C ASP A 395 -26.73 14.21 33.48
N SER A 396 -27.71 14.25 32.56
CA SER A 396 -28.34 13.04 32.01
C SER A 396 -27.36 12.07 31.29
N ASP A 397 -27.62 10.77 31.44
CA ASP A 397 -26.79 9.55 31.28
C ASP A 397 -25.69 9.51 30.17
N ILE A 398 -24.49 9.04 30.54
CA ILE A 398 -23.23 9.06 29.75
C ILE A 398 -23.27 8.16 28.50
N THR A 399 -24.13 7.13 28.51
CA THR A 399 -24.24 6.12 27.45
C THR A 399 -25.26 6.48 26.37
N LYS A 400 -26.10 7.49 26.62
CA LYS A 400 -27.14 7.98 25.71
C LYS A 400 -26.93 9.46 25.45
N THR A 401 -25.80 9.84 24.85
CA THR A 401 -25.74 11.17 24.23
C THR A 401 -26.66 11.17 23.02
N ASN A 402 -27.91 11.59 23.21
CA ASN A 402 -28.69 12.21 22.14
C ASN A 402 -27.77 13.26 21.51
N SER A 403 -27.33 13.01 20.28
CA SER A 403 -26.60 14.01 19.50
C SER A 403 -27.34 15.34 19.59
N PHE A 404 -26.61 16.46 19.67
CA PHE A 404 -27.13 17.82 19.61
C PHE A 404 -27.70 18.11 18.20
N LYS A 405 -28.67 17.29 17.75
CA LYS A 405 -29.26 17.32 16.41
C LYS A 405 -30.53 18.16 16.32
N ASN A 406 -31.01 18.71 17.43
CA ASN A 406 -32.27 19.45 17.46
C ASN A 406 -32.17 20.72 18.29
N PHE A 407 -31.54 21.76 17.73
CA PHE A 407 -31.92 23.14 17.99
C PHE A 407 -31.71 23.90 16.68
N ASN A 408 -32.81 24.10 15.94
CA ASN A 408 -32.88 25.05 14.83
C ASN A 408 -32.79 26.48 15.35
#